data_AF-A0A8H5EWD4-F1
#
_entry.id   AF-A0A8H5EWD4-F1
#
_cell.length_a   1.000
_cell.length_b   1.000
_cell.length_c   1.000
_cell.angle_alpha   90.00
_cell.angle_beta   90.00
_cell.angle_gamma   90.00
#
_symmetry.space_group_name_H-M   'P 1'
#
loop_
_entity.id
_entity.type
_entity.pdbx_description
1 polymer ?
#
loop_
_entity_poly.entity_id
_entity_poly.type
_entity_poly.pdbx_seq_one_letter_code
_entity_poly.pdbx_strand_id
1 'polypeptide(L)'
;MLRSSIFRTTTSALRITCSAATHSSARNVLILGHRAVVVSARHVSTTSAANDALTAKQSHQQATTVHRQDQVKASPSPSPLTTPDAVSTIPEMVRGDWVLFHPVYSPAEIKAVEVLHRECKTVGDKMAYGLVKLSRSIFDLVSGYRHPKHPPTPGMTIEELRKGGYILTDKQWLDRILFLETIAGVPGMVAATLRHLTSLRLMRRDSGWIHTCLEEAENERMHLMTFMTLRKSSLFFRLLILGAQGVFYNLFFVSYMLSPKICHRFVGYLEEEAVRTYTKCIADLEAGKIPEWSTVPAPEISIDYWRLPEDAKLLDVLYAVRSDETTHRFVNHSLANLNPKTDVNPFALREPDMHVKGTKIEFDRPESEDYVRQSHDLMTRQRNRIEDSQKASS
;
A
#
# COMPACT_ATOMS: atom_id res chain seq x y z
N MET A 1 -68.06 34.23 -43.94
CA MET A 1 -67.06 35.22 -43.46
C MET A 1 -65.92 34.43 -42.85
N LEU A 2 -64.69 34.50 -43.38
CA LEU A 2 -63.58 35.37 -42.90
C LEU A 2 -63.23 35.16 -41.41
N ARG A 3 -61.96 34.95 -40.99
CA ARG A 3 -60.68 34.87 -41.74
C ARG A 3 -59.58 34.19 -40.90
N SER A 4 -58.48 33.76 -41.53
CA SER A 4 -57.31 33.12 -40.87
C SER A 4 -56.16 34.10 -40.58
N SER A 5 -55.35 33.83 -39.54
CA SER A 5 -53.94 34.26 -39.36
C SER A 5 -53.28 33.37 -38.27
N ILE A 6 -52.01 32.90 -38.25
CA ILE A 6 -50.76 33.08 -39.03
C ILE A 6 -49.69 33.99 -38.36
N PHE A 7 -48.48 33.43 -38.18
CA PHE A 7 -47.18 34.03 -37.76
C PHE A 7 -47.03 34.49 -36.29
N ARG A 8 -45.81 34.55 -35.69
CA ARG A 8 -44.45 34.25 -36.18
C ARG A 8 -43.51 33.75 -35.07
N THR A 9 -42.56 32.90 -35.39
CA THR A 9 -41.33 32.68 -34.60
C THR A 9 -40.29 33.76 -34.89
N THR A 10 -39.41 34.05 -33.94
CA THR A 10 -38.23 34.92 -34.12
C THR A 10 -36.97 34.25 -33.60
N THR A 11 -35.95 34.16 -34.47
CA THR A 11 -34.61 33.66 -34.14
C THR A 11 -33.67 34.85 -34.03
N SER A 12 -32.95 34.99 -32.91
CA SER A 12 -31.90 36.01 -32.77
C SER A 12 -30.54 35.40 -33.09
N ALA A 13 -29.82 36.01 -34.04
CA ALA A 13 -28.48 35.58 -34.44
C ALA A 13 -27.50 36.75 -34.30
N LEU A 14 -26.52 36.61 -33.41
CA LEU A 14 -25.53 37.64 -33.16
C LEU A 14 -24.35 37.49 -34.12
N ARG A 15 -24.17 38.46 -35.03
CA ARG A 15 -22.90 38.67 -35.76
C ARG A 15 -22.17 39.84 -35.12
N ILE A 16 -20.86 39.70 -34.92
CA ILE A 16 -19.95 40.83 -34.69
C ILE A 16 -18.84 40.73 -35.74
N THR A 17 -18.56 41.85 -36.41
CA THR A 17 -17.63 41.95 -37.55
C THR A 17 -16.27 42.47 -37.12
N CYS A 18 -15.22 42.01 -37.80
CA CYS A 18 -13.85 42.53 -37.65
C CYS A 18 -13.65 43.81 -38.50
N SER A 19 -12.76 44.71 -38.04
CA SER A 19 -12.06 45.68 -38.89
C SER A 19 -10.75 46.14 -38.21
N ALA A 20 -9.79 46.67 -38.97
CA ALA A 20 -8.43 46.98 -38.49
C ALA A 20 -7.78 48.17 -39.21
N ALA A 21 -6.88 48.87 -38.51
CA ALA A 21 -5.93 49.90 -38.98
C ALA A 21 -4.83 50.04 -37.88
N THR A 22 -3.52 49.81 -38.11
CA THR A 22 -2.49 50.69 -38.75
C THR A 22 -2.30 52.05 -38.02
N HIS A 23 -1.10 52.63 -37.81
CA HIS A 23 0.30 52.38 -38.22
C HIS A 23 1.25 53.17 -37.26
N SER A 24 2.60 53.15 -37.21
CA SER A 24 3.72 52.44 -37.89
C SER A 24 5.06 52.63 -37.09
N SER A 25 6.20 52.10 -37.61
CA SER A 25 7.60 52.60 -37.57
C SER A 25 8.21 53.31 -36.33
N ALA A 26 9.49 53.15 -35.93
CA ALA A 26 10.67 52.40 -36.45
C ALA A 26 11.75 52.31 -35.31
N ARG A 27 13.04 51.88 -35.45
CA ARG A 27 13.92 51.38 -36.54
C ARG A 27 15.06 50.52 -35.93
N ASN A 28 16.08 50.12 -36.71
CA ASN A 28 17.15 49.19 -36.32
C ASN A 28 18.49 49.88 -35.98
N VAL A 29 19.32 49.21 -35.17
CA VAL A 29 20.79 49.15 -35.34
C VAL A 29 21.25 47.69 -35.17
N LEU A 30 22.26 47.27 -35.93
CA LEU A 30 22.82 45.91 -36.00
C LEU A 30 24.30 45.95 -35.59
N ILE A 31 24.76 45.01 -34.74
CA ILE A 31 26.19 44.69 -34.58
C ILE A 31 26.39 43.19 -34.66
N LEU A 32 27.46 42.79 -35.35
CA LEU A 32 27.82 41.39 -35.67
C LEU A 32 28.64 40.74 -34.54
N GLY A 33 28.42 39.45 -34.30
CA GLY A 33 29.27 38.64 -33.41
C GLY A 33 29.25 37.17 -33.84
N HIS A 34 30.32 36.68 -34.45
CA HIS A 34 30.44 35.27 -34.86
C HIS A 34 30.75 34.36 -33.66
N ARG A 35 30.17 33.14 -33.63
CA ARG A 35 30.98 31.90 -33.60
C ARG A 35 30.21 30.62 -33.93
N ALA A 36 30.89 29.79 -34.71
CA ALA A 36 30.73 28.35 -35.01
C ALA A 36 29.49 27.58 -34.49
N VAL A 37 28.81 26.94 -35.44
CA VAL A 37 27.98 25.74 -35.19
C VAL A 37 28.90 24.57 -34.80
N VAL A 38 28.52 23.83 -33.75
CA VAL A 38 29.03 22.47 -33.49
C VAL A 38 27.85 21.55 -33.21
N VAL A 39 27.45 20.76 -34.20
CA VAL A 39 26.49 19.66 -34.00
C VAL A 39 27.24 18.49 -33.38
N SER A 40 27.00 18.21 -32.10
CA SER A 40 27.54 17.02 -31.44
C SER A 40 26.49 15.92 -31.40
N ALA A 41 26.48 15.07 -32.42
CA ALA A 41 25.74 13.81 -32.39
C ALA A 41 26.37 12.88 -31.35
N ARG A 42 25.63 12.52 -30.30
CA ARG A 42 26.06 11.48 -29.35
C ARG A 42 25.44 10.16 -29.75
N HIS A 43 26.31 9.24 -30.18
CA HIS A 43 25.94 7.89 -30.56
C HIS A 43 25.36 7.11 -29.38
N VAL A 44 24.40 6.24 -29.68
CA VAL A 44 24.11 5.08 -28.83
C VAL A 44 25.32 4.13 -28.94
N SER A 45 25.85 3.69 -27.80
CA SER A 45 26.88 2.65 -27.75
C SER A 45 26.47 1.58 -26.75
N THR A 46 25.91 0.49 -27.29
CA THR A 46 25.68 -0.76 -26.56
C THR A 46 27.01 -1.47 -26.35
N THR A 47 27.37 -1.74 -25.09
CA THR A 47 28.41 -2.72 -24.76
C THR A 47 27.87 -3.69 -23.72
N SER A 48 27.67 -4.94 -24.16
CA SER A 48 27.52 -6.09 -23.26
C SER A 48 28.91 -6.51 -22.79
N ALA A 49 29.03 -6.78 -21.49
CA ALA A 49 30.17 -7.48 -20.91
C ALA A 49 29.67 -8.38 -19.78
N ALA A 50 30.17 -9.60 -19.73
CA ALA A 50 29.85 -10.57 -18.69
C ALA A 50 31.13 -10.94 -17.94
N ASN A 51 30.94 -11.27 -16.66
CA ASN A 51 31.81 -12.07 -15.81
C ASN A 51 33.22 -11.57 -15.40
N ASP A 52 33.46 -11.78 -14.10
CA ASP A 52 34.69 -12.25 -13.46
C ASP A 52 35.94 -11.34 -13.25
N ALA A 53 36.74 -11.80 -12.28
CA ALA A 53 38.12 -11.43 -11.95
C ALA A 53 38.40 -9.98 -11.48
N LEU A 54 38.23 -9.73 -10.17
CA LEU A 54 38.91 -8.63 -9.45
C LEU A 54 39.76 -9.12 -8.26
N THR A 55 40.75 -9.95 -8.54
CA THR A 55 41.90 -10.17 -7.65
C THR A 55 43.11 -9.37 -8.12
N ALA A 56 43.36 -8.21 -7.51
CA ALA A 56 44.59 -7.41 -7.69
C ALA A 56 45.04 -6.80 -6.35
N LYS A 57 46.33 -6.51 -6.18
CA LYS A 57 46.96 -6.25 -4.87
C LYS A 57 47.02 -4.76 -4.46
N GLN A 58 46.91 -4.59 -3.13
CA GLN A 58 47.47 -3.56 -2.24
C GLN A 58 48.28 -2.38 -2.82
N SER A 59 48.07 -1.21 -2.21
CA SER A 59 49.14 -0.25 -1.90
C SER A 59 48.99 0.34 -0.47
N HIS A 60 50.07 0.94 0.02
CA HIS A 60 50.29 1.52 1.38
C HIS A 60 49.59 2.89 1.58
N GLN A 61 49.51 3.54 2.75
CA GLN A 61 49.56 3.23 4.21
C GLN A 61 49.30 4.57 4.96
N GLN A 62 49.23 4.55 6.30
CA GLN A 62 49.20 5.71 7.22
C GLN A 62 47.91 6.57 7.23
N ALA A 63 47.50 7.19 8.34
CA ALA A 63 47.68 6.86 9.77
C ALA A 63 46.75 7.77 10.64
N THR A 64 46.00 7.20 11.60
CA THR A 64 45.96 7.70 12.99
C THR A 64 45.19 6.76 13.94
N THR A 65 45.94 6.18 14.87
CA THR A 65 45.61 5.76 16.25
C THR A 65 44.13 5.58 16.68
N VAL A 66 43.75 4.33 16.97
CA VAL A 66 42.56 3.97 17.77
C VAL A 66 42.98 3.49 19.18
N HIS A 67 42.10 3.61 20.17
CA HIS A 67 42.41 3.33 21.58
C HIS A 67 42.76 1.87 21.89
N ARG A 68 43.61 1.69 22.91
CA ARG A 68 44.21 0.43 23.33
C ARG A 68 43.32 -0.32 24.34
N GLN A 69 42.45 -1.20 23.87
CA GLN A 69 41.75 -2.15 24.76
C GLN A 69 41.58 -3.57 24.19
N ASP A 70 41.52 -3.74 22.87
CA ASP A 70 41.42 -5.07 22.23
C ASP A 70 42.78 -5.78 22.08
N GLN A 71 43.35 -6.26 23.18
CA GLN A 71 44.41 -7.29 23.17
C GLN A 71 43.96 -8.59 23.86
N VAL A 72 42.97 -9.24 23.26
CA VAL A 72 42.73 -10.68 23.46
C VAL A 72 43.14 -11.41 22.17
N LYS A 73 44.03 -12.40 22.28
CA LYS A 73 44.41 -13.26 21.14
C LYS A 73 43.25 -14.16 20.74
N ALA A 74 42.49 -13.76 19.73
CA ALA A 74 41.61 -14.66 18.98
C ALA A 74 42.26 -14.97 17.61
N SER A 75 42.30 -16.24 17.23
CA SER A 75 42.67 -16.65 15.87
C SER A 75 41.61 -16.16 14.87
N PRO A 76 41.98 -15.79 13.63
CA PRO A 76 41.02 -15.32 12.63
C PRO A 76 40.20 -16.48 12.03
N SER A 77 39.29 -17.05 12.81
CA SER A 77 38.16 -17.80 12.27
C SER A 77 37.26 -16.82 11.49
N PRO A 78 36.89 -17.11 10.23
CA PRO A 78 36.03 -16.22 9.46
C PRO A 78 34.66 -16.07 10.13
N SER A 79 34.16 -14.83 10.21
CA SER A 79 32.83 -14.56 10.76
C SER A 79 31.74 -15.03 9.78
N PRO A 80 30.74 -15.82 10.20
CA PRO A 80 29.63 -16.24 9.33
C PRO A 80 28.89 -15.09 8.64
N LEU A 81 28.92 -13.89 9.23
CA LEU A 81 28.26 -12.67 8.75
C LEU A 81 28.82 -12.10 7.42
N THR A 82 29.85 -12.71 6.83
CA THR A 82 30.59 -12.13 5.68
C THR A 82 30.62 -13.01 4.42
N THR A 83 29.85 -14.09 4.36
CA THR A 83 29.72 -14.94 3.15
C THR A 83 28.25 -15.02 2.67
N PRO A 84 27.96 -14.84 1.36
CA PRO A 84 26.58 -14.72 0.85
C PRO A 84 25.65 -15.90 1.18
N ASP A 85 26.19 -17.12 1.25
CA ASP A 85 25.45 -18.36 1.48
C ASP A 85 25.76 -19.00 2.84
N ALA A 86 26.15 -18.21 3.85
CA ALA A 86 26.27 -18.73 5.21
C ALA A 86 24.89 -19.12 5.75
N VAL A 87 24.75 -20.38 6.17
CA VAL A 87 23.72 -20.73 7.16
C VAL A 87 24.05 -19.93 8.42
N SER A 88 23.14 -19.03 8.80
CA SER A 88 23.37 -18.15 9.94
C SER A 88 23.47 -18.95 11.23
N THR A 89 24.36 -18.50 12.13
CA THR A 89 24.39 -18.98 13.52
C THR A 89 23.43 -18.20 14.42
N ILE A 90 22.80 -17.15 13.87
CA ILE A 90 21.52 -16.61 14.34
C ILE A 90 20.44 -17.65 13.98
N PRO A 91 19.43 -17.92 14.84
CA PRO A 91 18.30 -18.79 14.51
C PRO A 91 17.65 -18.46 13.16
N GLU A 92 17.14 -19.47 12.44
CA GLU A 92 16.47 -19.31 11.13
C GLU A 92 15.37 -18.22 11.14
N MET A 93 14.68 -18.10 12.29
CA MET A 93 13.89 -16.94 12.64
C MET A 93 14.33 -16.44 14.02
N VAL A 94 14.77 -15.19 14.11
CA VAL A 94 14.86 -14.48 15.41
C VAL A 94 13.43 -14.35 15.94
N ARG A 95 13.23 -14.38 17.27
CA ARG A 95 11.94 -14.02 17.90
C ARG A 95 12.09 -12.76 18.76
N GLY A 96 11.18 -11.79 18.63
CA GLY A 96 11.23 -10.51 19.36
C GLY A 96 10.55 -9.33 18.64
N ASP A 97 10.40 -8.21 19.36
CA ASP A 97 9.60 -7.06 18.93
C ASP A 97 10.44 -5.99 18.20
N TRP A 98 10.81 -6.23 16.94
CA TRP A 98 11.29 -5.20 16.00
C TRP A 98 10.21 -4.72 15.02
N VAL A 99 8.98 -5.23 15.15
CA VAL A 99 7.82 -4.83 14.35
C VAL A 99 7.17 -3.62 15.01
N LEU A 100 6.77 -2.60 14.25
CA LEU A 100 6.23 -1.33 14.76
C LEU A 100 4.97 -1.53 15.61
N PHE A 101 4.06 -2.34 15.09
CA PHE A 101 2.79 -2.70 15.70
C PHE A 101 2.33 -4.06 15.15
N HIS A 102 1.60 -4.82 15.96
CA HIS A 102 0.93 -6.03 15.51
C HIS A 102 -0.51 -6.07 16.07
N PRO A 103 -1.54 -6.23 15.23
CA PRO A 103 -2.91 -6.36 15.70
C PRO A 103 -3.13 -7.76 16.29
N VAL A 104 -3.85 -7.82 17.41
CA VAL A 104 -4.26 -9.08 18.06
C VAL A 104 -5.78 -9.06 18.17
N TYR A 105 -6.44 -9.97 17.45
CA TYR A 105 -7.90 -9.98 17.33
C TYR A 105 -8.55 -11.06 18.19
N SER A 106 -9.66 -10.71 18.86
CA SER A 106 -10.51 -11.73 19.46
C SER A 106 -11.30 -12.53 18.41
N PRO A 107 -11.71 -13.78 18.71
CA PRO A 107 -12.57 -14.58 17.83
C PRO A 107 -13.96 -13.97 17.53
N ALA A 108 -14.37 -12.93 18.27
CA ALA A 108 -15.58 -12.16 18.02
C ALA A 108 -15.34 -11.03 17.00
N GLU A 109 -14.20 -10.35 17.10
CA GLU A 109 -13.78 -9.27 16.20
C GLU A 109 -13.55 -9.74 14.77
N ILE A 110 -12.82 -10.86 14.59
CA ILE A 110 -12.60 -11.50 13.28
C ILE A 110 -13.91 -11.75 12.51
N LYS A 111 -15.01 -11.99 13.24
CA LYS A 111 -16.34 -12.30 12.69
C LYS A 111 -17.23 -11.07 12.47
N ALA A 112 -16.81 -9.89 12.94
CA ALA A 112 -17.52 -8.62 12.73
C ALA A 112 -17.16 -7.92 11.41
N VAL A 113 -16.24 -8.49 10.63
CA VAL A 113 -15.79 -7.95 9.34
C VAL A 113 -16.86 -8.11 8.25
N GLU A 114 -17.44 -7.00 7.80
CA GLU A 114 -18.39 -6.96 6.68
C GLU A 114 -17.77 -6.49 5.36
N VAL A 115 -18.36 -6.94 4.24
CA VAL A 115 -17.96 -6.56 2.87
C VAL A 115 -18.67 -5.27 2.44
N LEU A 116 -18.16 -4.14 2.95
CA LEU A 116 -18.73 -2.81 2.71
C LEU A 116 -18.32 -2.21 1.35
N HIS A 117 -18.98 -1.11 0.97
CA HIS A 117 -18.59 -0.25 -0.17
C HIS A 117 -18.85 1.22 0.15
N ARG A 118 -17.91 2.11 -0.19
CA ARG A 118 -18.10 3.56 -0.05
C ARG A 118 -18.62 4.19 -1.33
N GLU A 119 -19.80 4.83 -1.28
CA GLU A 119 -20.32 5.62 -2.40
C GLU A 119 -19.32 6.67 -2.92
N CYS A 120 -19.24 6.85 -4.24
CA CYS A 120 -18.31 7.78 -4.88
C CYS A 120 -18.83 9.24 -4.85
N LYS A 121 -18.79 9.86 -3.66
CA LYS A 121 -19.32 11.22 -3.37
C LYS A 121 -18.67 12.31 -4.25
N THR A 122 -17.34 12.33 -4.38
CA THR A 122 -16.59 13.38 -5.10
C THR A 122 -16.12 12.95 -6.50
N VAL A 123 -15.69 13.91 -7.33
CA VAL A 123 -15.00 13.61 -8.61
C VAL A 123 -13.68 12.85 -8.37
N GLY A 124 -12.96 13.19 -7.30
CA GLY A 124 -11.77 12.46 -6.86
C GLY A 124 -12.07 11.01 -6.46
N ASP A 125 -13.20 10.79 -5.77
CA ASP A 125 -13.67 9.44 -5.40
C ASP A 125 -14.01 8.62 -6.65
N LYS A 126 -14.73 9.22 -7.62
CA LYS A 126 -15.08 8.56 -8.89
C LYS A 126 -13.84 8.19 -9.71
N MET A 127 -12.81 9.05 -9.71
CA MET A 127 -11.54 8.76 -10.37
C MET A 127 -10.76 7.66 -9.65
N ALA A 128 -10.65 7.73 -8.32
CA ALA A 128 -9.98 6.72 -7.50
C ALA A 128 -10.62 5.33 -7.67
N TYR A 129 -11.95 5.24 -7.51
CA TYR A 129 -12.69 4.00 -7.71
C TYR A 129 -12.58 3.50 -9.17
N GLY A 130 -12.70 4.39 -10.15
CA GLY A 130 -12.53 4.04 -11.57
C GLY A 130 -11.16 3.44 -11.88
N LEU A 131 -10.09 3.98 -11.29
CA LEU A 131 -8.74 3.44 -11.40
C LEU A 131 -8.61 2.08 -10.71
N VAL A 132 -9.20 1.88 -9.52
CA VAL A 132 -9.21 0.56 -8.86
C VAL A 132 -9.96 -0.48 -9.71
N LYS A 133 -11.15 -0.16 -10.23
CA LYS A 133 -11.91 -1.09 -11.07
C LYS A 133 -11.19 -1.38 -12.40
N LEU A 134 -10.47 -0.42 -12.97
CA LEU A 134 -9.62 -0.63 -14.14
C LEU A 134 -8.44 -1.55 -13.82
N SER A 135 -7.68 -1.25 -12.76
CA SER A 135 -6.54 -2.08 -12.30
C SER A 135 -6.97 -3.50 -11.98
N ARG A 136 -8.10 -3.69 -11.27
CA ARG A 136 -8.66 -5.03 -11.02
C ARG A 136 -9.02 -5.74 -12.33
N SER A 137 -9.67 -5.05 -13.27
CA SER A 137 -10.05 -5.64 -14.57
C SER A 137 -8.84 -6.06 -15.40
N ILE A 138 -7.76 -5.27 -15.38
CA ILE A 138 -6.49 -5.61 -16.03
C ILE A 138 -5.82 -6.79 -15.32
N PHE A 139 -5.75 -6.78 -13.99
CA PHE A 139 -5.12 -7.85 -13.21
C PHE A 139 -5.87 -9.18 -13.34
N ASP A 140 -7.19 -9.17 -13.23
CA ASP A 140 -8.02 -10.37 -13.38
C ASP A 140 -7.91 -10.92 -14.83
N LEU A 141 -7.83 -10.04 -15.85
CA LEU A 141 -7.55 -10.45 -17.24
C LEU A 141 -6.15 -11.07 -17.42
N VAL A 142 -5.09 -10.44 -16.90
CA VAL A 142 -3.69 -10.88 -17.07
C VAL A 142 -3.38 -12.16 -16.27
N SER A 143 -3.97 -12.30 -15.08
CA SER A 143 -3.90 -13.54 -14.29
C SER A 143 -4.80 -14.67 -14.82
N GLY A 144 -5.65 -14.37 -15.82
CA GLY A 144 -6.64 -15.30 -16.36
C GLY A 144 -7.78 -15.63 -15.38
N TYR A 145 -7.90 -14.90 -14.27
CA TYR A 145 -8.92 -15.13 -13.27
C TYR A 145 -10.30 -14.71 -13.77
N ARG A 146 -11.30 -15.53 -13.47
CA ARG A 146 -12.70 -15.28 -13.83
C ARG A 146 -13.54 -15.15 -12.56
N HIS A 147 -14.53 -14.27 -12.62
CA HIS A 147 -15.48 -14.00 -11.54
C HIS A 147 -16.91 -14.47 -11.89
N PRO A 148 -17.15 -15.74 -12.26
CA PRO A 148 -18.51 -16.25 -12.40
C PRO A 148 -19.19 -16.26 -11.02
N LYS A 149 -20.44 -15.78 -10.96
CA LYS A 149 -21.19 -15.68 -9.70
C LYS A 149 -21.65 -17.05 -9.17
N HIS A 150 -21.92 -17.98 -10.08
CA HIS A 150 -22.32 -19.36 -9.80
C HIS A 150 -21.69 -20.29 -10.85
N PRO A 151 -21.47 -21.58 -10.53
CA PRO A 151 -21.20 -22.60 -11.54
C PRO A 151 -22.43 -22.82 -12.45
N PRO A 152 -22.25 -23.25 -13.71
CA PRO A 152 -23.34 -23.43 -14.67
C PRO A 152 -24.21 -24.65 -14.37
N THR A 153 -23.72 -25.56 -13.53
CA THR A 153 -24.41 -26.81 -13.17
C THR A 153 -24.13 -27.13 -11.70
N PRO A 154 -25.15 -27.48 -10.89
CA PRO A 154 -24.94 -28.02 -9.55
C PRO A 154 -24.21 -29.37 -9.60
N GLY A 155 -23.32 -29.63 -8.63
CA GLY A 155 -22.67 -30.95 -8.48
C GLY A 155 -21.41 -31.19 -9.32
N MET A 156 -20.85 -30.18 -9.99
CA MET A 156 -19.54 -30.29 -10.67
C MET A 156 -18.40 -30.54 -9.66
N THR A 157 -17.40 -31.31 -10.06
CA THR A 157 -16.20 -31.61 -9.27
C THR A 157 -15.29 -30.39 -9.10
N ILE A 158 -14.38 -30.44 -8.11
CA ILE A 158 -13.39 -29.38 -7.86
C ILE A 158 -12.49 -29.19 -9.10
N GLU A 159 -12.15 -30.29 -9.77
CA GLU A 159 -11.33 -30.34 -10.99
C GLU A 159 -12.03 -29.63 -12.16
N GLU A 160 -13.32 -29.89 -12.37
CA GLU A 160 -14.13 -29.21 -13.40
C GLU A 160 -14.33 -27.73 -13.09
N LEU A 161 -14.59 -27.38 -11.83
CA LEU A 161 -14.73 -26.00 -11.38
C LEU A 161 -13.42 -25.21 -11.58
N ARG A 162 -12.26 -25.82 -11.31
CA ARG A 162 -10.93 -25.24 -11.58
C ARG A 162 -10.68 -25.10 -13.08
N LYS A 163 -10.94 -26.16 -13.86
CA LYS A 163 -10.77 -26.17 -15.33
C LYS A 163 -11.65 -25.13 -16.04
N GLY A 164 -12.84 -24.85 -15.50
CA GLY A 164 -13.73 -23.79 -15.98
C GLY A 164 -13.39 -22.37 -15.47
N GLY A 165 -12.49 -22.23 -14.49
CA GLY A 165 -12.14 -20.95 -13.87
C GLY A 165 -13.16 -20.42 -12.86
N TYR A 166 -13.97 -21.29 -12.24
CA TYR A 166 -14.98 -20.92 -11.25
C TYR A 166 -14.38 -20.74 -9.84
N ILE A 167 -13.38 -21.55 -9.51
CA ILE A 167 -12.60 -21.52 -8.28
C ILE A 167 -11.11 -21.53 -8.63
N LEU A 168 -10.27 -21.04 -7.72
CA LEU A 168 -8.81 -21.11 -7.86
C LEU A 168 -8.23 -22.35 -7.17
N THR A 169 -7.05 -22.76 -7.64
CA THR A 169 -6.14 -23.65 -6.91
C THR A 169 -5.43 -22.91 -5.77
N ASP A 170 -4.87 -23.68 -4.83
CA ASP A 170 -3.87 -23.26 -3.85
C ASP A 170 -2.82 -22.30 -4.44
N LYS A 171 -2.22 -22.70 -5.56
CA LYS A 171 -1.15 -21.97 -6.24
C LYS A 171 -1.65 -20.68 -6.83
N GLN A 172 -2.80 -20.68 -7.50
CA GLN A 172 -3.36 -19.46 -8.08
C GLN A 172 -3.82 -18.44 -7.03
N TRP A 173 -4.28 -18.87 -5.86
CA TRP A 173 -4.49 -17.96 -4.73
C TRP A 173 -3.16 -17.36 -4.24
N LEU A 174 -2.11 -18.17 -4.06
CA LEU A 174 -0.78 -17.67 -3.67
C LEU A 174 -0.14 -16.78 -4.74
N ASP A 175 -0.26 -17.08 -6.04
CA ASP A 175 0.15 -16.21 -7.14
C ASP A 175 -0.56 -14.84 -7.09
N ARG A 176 -1.88 -14.83 -6.81
CA ARG A 176 -2.65 -13.60 -6.64
C ARG A 176 -2.19 -12.80 -5.44
N ILE A 177 -2.18 -13.42 -4.27
CA ILE A 177 -1.83 -12.80 -2.98
C ILE A 177 -0.41 -12.24 -3.06
N LEU A 178 0.60 -13.09 -3.32
CA LEU A 178 2.00 -12.67 -3.38
C LEU A 178 2.30 -11.56 -4.38
N PHE A 179 1.51 -11.42 -5.45
CA PHE A 179 1.65 -10.28 -6.35
C PHE A 179 1.04 -9.01 -5.74
N LEU A 180 -0.18 -9.09 -5.22
CA LEU A 180 -0.90 -7.94 -4.68
C LEU A 180 -0.23 -7.39 -3.40
N GLU A 181 0.22 -8.23 -2.47
CA GLU A 181 0.92 -7.77 -1.25
C GLU A 181 2.20 -6.97 -1.57
N THR A 182 2.92 -7.31 -2.65
CA THR A 182 4.12 -6.55 -3.09
C THR A 182 3.79 -5.15 -3.60
N ILE A 183 2.53 -4.87 -3.90
CA ILE A 183 2.01 -3.58 -4.33
C ILE A 183 1.30 -2.87 -3.17
N ALA A 184 0.61 -3.61 -2.28
CA ALA A 184 -0.08 -3.07 -1.11
C ALA A 184 0.89 -2.44 -0.10
N GLY A 185 2.10 -2.96 0.08
CA GLY A 185 3.13 -2.31 0.93
C GLY A 185 3.71 -0.99 0.40
N VAL A 186 3.31 -0.51 -0.79
CA VAL A 186 3.89 0.70 -1.42
C VAL A 186 3.20 2.01 -1.02
N PRO A 187 1.85 2.15 -1.01
CA PRO A 187 1.17 3.40 -0.70
C PRO A 187 1.51 4.00 0.65
N GLY A 188 1.44 3.22 1.73
CA GLY A 188 1.81 3.66 3.08
C GLY A 188 3.25 4.15 3.14
N MET A 189 4.21 3.41 2.57
CA MET A 189 5.62 3.78 2.56
C MET A 189 5.88 5.09 1.80
N VAL A 190 5.20 5.30 0.67
CA VAL A 190 5.27 6.55 -0.11
C VAL A 190 4.64 7.72 0.66
N ALA A 191 3.46 7.51 1.27
CA ALA A 191 2.78 8.50 2.08
C ALA A 191 3.65 8.92 3.29
N ALA A 192 4.14 7.95 4.06
CA ALA A 192 5.06 8.16 5.17
C ALA A 192 6.31 8.92 4.74
N THR A 193 6.98 8.52 3.65
CA THR A 193 8.19 9.18 3.14
C THR A 193 7.92 10.64 2.77
N LEU A 194 6.87 10.92 1.99
CA LEU A 194 6.52 12.27 1.56
C LEU A 194 6.09 13.15 2.74
N ARG A 195 5.40 12.60 3.74
CA ARG A 195 5.02 13.31 4.97
C ARG A 195 6.22 13.56 5.89
N HIS A 196 7.10 12.57 6.08
CA HIS A 196 8.34 12.69 6.84
C HIS A 196 9.25 13.79 6.29
N LEU A 197 9.53 13.76 4.98
CA LEU A 197 10.28 14.82 4.31
C LEU A 197 9.57 16.18 4.32
N THR A 198 8.25 16.22 4.60
CA THR A 198 7.48 17.47 4.79
C THR A 198 7.60 17.99 6.22
N SER A 199 7.53 17.11 7.21
CA SER A 199 7.78 17.43 8.63
C SER A 199 9.18 18.01 8.82
N LEU A 200 10.20 17.38 8.25
CA LEU A 200 11.59 17.85 8.28
C LEU A 200 11.75 19.22 7.59
N ARG A 201 11.45 19.34 6.29
CA ARG A 201 11.75 20.58 5.54
C ARG A 201 10.93 21.81 5.96
N LEU A 202 9.86 21.62 6.73
CA LEU A 202 9.05 22.70 7.29
C LEU A 202 9.26 22.90 8.80
N MET A 203 10.07 22.07 9.45
CA MET A 203 10.31 22.04 10.91
C MET A 203 9.00 21.97 11.72
N ARG A 204 8.09 21.06 11.36
CA ARG A 204 6.75 20.93 11.96
C ARG A 204 6.44 19.50 12.41
N ARG A 205 5.66 19.36 13.48
CA ARG A 205 5.04 18.07 13.83
C ARG A 205 4.11 17.62 12.71
N ASP A 206 4.10 16.32 12.45
CA ASP A 206 3.26 15.66 11.46
C ASP A 206 1.84 15.34 11.96
N SER A 207 1.65 15.31 13.28
CA SER A 207 0.38 14.95 13.94
C SER A 207 -0.06 13.49 13.73
N GLY A 208 0.92 12.57 13.66
CA GLY A 208 0.70 11.14 13.84
C GLY A 208 0.30 10.35 12.59
N TRP A 209 0.45 10.92 11.40
CA TRP A 209 0.15 10.26 10.14
C TRP A 209 1.30 9.35 9.67
N ILE A 210 2.56 9.78 9.85
CA ILE A 210 3.75 9.01 9.41
C ILE A 210 3.78 7.63 10.07
N HIS A 211 3.41 7.54 11.35
CA HIS A 211 3.41 6.29 12.10
C HIS A 211 2.43 5.27 11.46
N THR A 212 1.16 5.63 11.35
CA THR A 212 0.13 4.78 10.75
C THR A 212 0.41 4.41 9.29
N CYS A 213 1.00 5.32 8.50
CA CYS A 213 1.41 4.99 7.13
C CYS A 213 2.64 4.04 7.06
N LEU A 214 3.49 3.97 8.10
CA LEU A 214 4.55 2.96 8.21
C LEU A 214 4.04 1.64 8.79
N GLU A 215 3.12 1.69 9.76
CA GLU A 215 2.44 0.51 10.32
C GLU A 215 1.68 -0.26 9.23
N GLU A 216 0.89 0.44 8.41
CA GLU A 216 0.23 -0.07 7.20
C GLU A 216 1.24 -0.74 6.26
N ALA A 217 2.29 -0.02 5.86
CA ALA A 217 3.29 -0.55 4.93
C ALA A 217 4.11 -1.74 5.47
N GLU A 218 4.28 -1.84 6.78
CA GLU A 218 4.87 -3.00 7.43
C GLU A 218 3.89 -4.17 7.55
N ASN A 219 2.62 -3.92 7.85
CA ASN A 219 1.59 -4.94 7.95
C ASN A 219 1.41 -5.67 6.60
N GLU A 220 1.30 -4.93 5.49
CA GLU A 220 1.26 -5.50 4.13
C GLU A 220 2.55 -6.27 3.78
N ARG A 221 3.71 -5.82 4.31
CA ARG A 221 4.97 -6.56 4.20
C ARG A 221 4.92 -7.86 5.00
N MET A 222 4.20 -7.91 6.13
CA MET A 222 4.01 -9.12 6.93
C MET A 222 2.99 -10.09 6.31
N HIS A 223 1.98 -9.59 5.56
CA HIS A 223 1.18 -10.42 4.64
C HIS A 223 2.09 -11.12 3.63
N LEU A 224 2.87 -10.36 2.87
CA LEU A 224 3.80 -10.88 1.88
C LEU A 224 4.76 -11.93 2.46
N MET A 225 5.44 -11.60 3.55
CA MET A 225 6.41 -12.50 4.19
C MET A 225 5.76 -13.78 4.71
N THR A 226 4.54 -13.71 5.24
CA THR A 226 3.76 -14.88 5.67
C THR A 226 3.48 -15.81 4.49
N PHE A 227 2.88 -15.30 3.40
CA PHE A 227 2.54 -16.13 2.25
C PHE A 227 3.77 -16.62 1.46
N MET A 228 4.91 -15.93 1.56
CA MET A 228 6.18 -16.40 0.96
C MET A 228 6.72 -17.69 1.61
N THR A 229 6.36 -17.99 2.86
CA THR A 229 6.71 -19.28 3.49
C THR A 229 6.07 -20.47 2.76
N LEU A 230 4.86 -20.27 2.22
CA LEU A 230 4.06 -21.30 1.56
C LEU A 230 4.45 -21.51 0.08
N ARG A 231 5.15 -20.56 -0.55
CA ARG A 231 5.50 -20.63 -1.98
C ARG A 231 6.78 -19.89 -2.34
N LYS A 232 7.74 -20.63 -2.90
CA LYS A 232 8.94 -20.08 -3.54
C LYS A 232 8.60 -19.49 -4.92
N SER A 233 8.63 -18.17 -5.05
CA SER A 233 8.37 -17.46 -6.31
C SER A 233 9.47 -17.67 -7.36
N SER A 234 9.05 -17.86 -8.62
CA SER A 234 9.97 -18.03 -9.76
C SER A 234 10.71 -16.73 -10.11
N LEU A 235 11.85 -16.83 -10.80
CA LEU A 235 12.61 -15.65 -11.27
C LEU A 235 11.77 -14.74 -12.18
N PHE A 236 10.92 -15.32 -13.04
CA PHE A 236 10.00 -14.58 -13.89
C PHE A 236 8.95 -13.81 -13.06
N PHE A 237 8.35 -14.44 -12.05
CA PHE A 237 7.39 -13.77 -11.16
C PHE A 237 8.06 -12.62 -10.38
N ARG A 238 9.30 -12.80 -9.92
CA ARG A 238 10.09 -11.74 -9.26
C ARG A 238 10.43 -10.59 -10.21
N LEU A 239 10.69 -10.86 -11.49
CA LEU A 239 10.90 -9.84 -12.51
C LEU A 239 9.61 -9.06 -12.83
N LEU A 240 8.45 -9.72 -12.85
CA LEU A 240 7.15 -9.06 -12.99
C LEU A 240 6.86 -8.13 -11.81
N ILE A 241 7.12 -8.56 -10.57
CA ILE A 241 7.01 -7.71 -9.38
C ILE A 241 7.92 -6.48 -9.48
N LEU A 242 9.19 -6.66 -9.86
CA LEU A 242 10.15 -5.56 -10.00
C LEU A 242 9.66 -4.52 -11.04
N GLY A 243 9.13 -4.98 -12.18
CA GLY A 243 8.53 -4.10 -13.19
C GLY A 243 7.27 -3.37 -12.68
N ALA A 244 6.38 -4.10 -12.00
CA ALA A 244 5.13 -3.56 -11.46
C ALA A 244 5.39 -2.51 -10.35
N GLN A 245 6.27 -2.81 -9.39
CA GLN A 245 6.71 -1.86 -8.37
C GLN A 245 7.41 -0.66 -8.99
N GLY A 246 8.30 -0.86 -9.97
CA GLY A 246 9.01 0.22 -10.66
C GLY A 246 8.07 1.23 -11.35
N VAL A 247 6.95 0.76 -11.91
CA VAL A 247 5.90 1.64 -12.47
C VAL A 247 5.03 2.24 -11.35
N PHE A 248 4.48 1.40 -10.46
CA PHE A 248 3.48 1.81 -9.47
C PHE A 248 4.03 2.78 -8.42
N TYR A 249 5.24 2.53 -7.89
CA TYR A 249 5.90 3.41 -6.92
C TYR A 249 6.03 4.83 -7.48
N ASN A 250 6.56 4.98 -8.70
CA ASN A 250 6.79 6.28 -9.32
C ASN A 250 5.48 7.01 -9.65
N LEU A 251 4.46 6.29 -10.14
CA LEU A 251 3.14 6.87 -10.39
C LEU A 251 2.49 7.33 -9.08
N PHE A 252 2.44 6.47 -8.06
CA PHE A 252 1.81 6.79 -6.78
C PHE A 252 2.53 7.91 -6.02
N PHE A 253 3.86 7.96 -6.08
CA PHE A 253 4.67 9.06 -5.53
C PHE A 253 4.31 10.41 -6.16
N VAL A 254 4.17 10.47 -7.49
CA VAL A 254 3.72 11.69 -8.19
C VAL A 254 2.26 12.01 -7.85
N SER A 255 1.37 11.02 -7.83
CA SER A 255 -0.04 11.21 -7.44
C SER A 255 -0.18 11.73 -6.01
N TYR A 256 0.62 11.26 -5.05
CA TYR A 256 0.55 11.69 -3.66
C TYR A 256 1.07 13.13 -3.47
N MET A 257 2.10 13.54 -4.22
CA MET A 257 2.52 14.95 -4.26
C MET A 257 1.41 15.87 -4.82
N LEU A 258 0.60 15.40 -5.76
CA LEU A 258 -0.49 16.17 -6.36
C LEU A 258 -1.77 16.19 -5.50
N SER A 259 -2.16 15.05 -4.92
CA SER A 259 -3.36 14.94 -4.09
C SER A 259 -3.31 13.73 -3.13
N PRO A 260 -2.85 13.92 -1.87
CA PRO A 260 -2.89 12.89 -0.85
C PRO A 260 -4.30 12.33 -0.60
N LYS A 261 -5.34 13.19 -0.68
CA LYS A 261 -6.74 12.79 -0.48
C LYS A 261 -7.21 11.76 -1.50
N ILE A 262 -6.84 11.94 -2.77
CA ILE A 262 -7.21 11.01 -3.84
C ILE A 262 -6.41 9.71 -3.69
N CYS A 263 -5.17 9.78 -3.23
CA CYS A 263 -4.33 8.61 -2.98
C CYS A 263 -4.87 7.75 -1.83
N HIS A 264 -5.16 8.33 -0.66
CA HIS A 264 -5.82 7.61 0.43
C HIS A 264 -7.20 7.08 0.00
N ARG A 265 -7.99 7.83 -0.80
CA ARG A 265 -9.26 7.31 -1.34
C ARG A 265 -9.07 6.11 -2.29
N PHE A 266 -7.98 6.09 -3.06
CA PHE A 266 -7.63 4.97 -3.95
C PHE A 266 -7.24 3.72 -3.16
N VAL A 267 -6.42 3.87 -2.12
CA VAL A 267 -6.06 2.79 -1.17
C VAL A 267 -7.33 2.26 -0.48
N GLY A 268 -8.17 3.13 0.10
CA GLY A 268 -9.46 2.70 0.68
C GLY A 268 -10.38 1.92 -0.28
N TYR A 269 -10.28 2.16 -1.60
CA TYR A 269 -10.99 1.37 -2.61
C TYR A 269 -10.25 0.09 -3.04
N LEU A 270 -8.91 0.03 -3.00
CA LEU A 270 -8.17 -1.23 -3.15
C LEU A 270 -8.56 -2.19 -2.00
N GLU A 271 -8.62 -1.68 -0.77
CA GLU A 271 -8.78 -2.53 0.41
C GLU A 271 -10.25 -2.98 0.58
N GLU A 272 -11.22 -2.25 0.00
CA GLU A 272 -12.55 -2.81 -0.28
C GLU A 272 -12.50 -4.05 -1.20
N GLU A 273 -11.65 -4.05 -2.22
CA GLU A 273 -11.47 -5.17 -3.15
C GLU A 273 -10.59 -6.29 -2.54
N ALA A 274 -9.73 -5.97 -1.58
CA ALA A 274 -8.93 -6.93 -0.81
C ALA A 274 -9.79 -7.67 0.23
N VAL A 275 -10.55 -6.96 1.08
CA VAL A 275 -11.55 -7.56 1.99
C VAL A 275 -12.56 -8.44 1.23
N ARG A 276 -12.99 -8.03 0.03
CA ARG A 276 -13.80 -8.87 -0.89
C ARG A 276 -13.08 -10.15 -1.32
N THR A 277 -11.80 -10.05 -1.65
CA THR A 277 -10.97 -11.15 -2.14
C THR A 277 -10.68 -12.17 -1.03
N TYR A 278 -10.25 -11.71 0.15
CA TYR A 278 -10.03 -12.57 1.31
C TYR A 278 -11.33 -13.19 1.84
N THR A 279 -12.45 -12.46 1.87
CA THR A 279 -13.76 -13.05 2.23
C THR A 279 -14.17 -14.17 1.28
N LYS A 280 -13.91 -14.04 -0.05
CA LYS A 280 -14.13 -15.16 -0.97
C LYS A 280 -13.15 -16.31 -0.72
N CYS A 281 -11.88 -16.02 -0.47
CA CYS A 281 -10.86 -17.05 -0.22
C CYS A 281 -11.22 -17.92 1.00
N ILE A 282 -11.59 -17.28 2.11
CA ILE A 282 -12.13 -17.91 3.33
C ILE A 282 -13.37 -18.77 2.99
N ALA A 283 -14.38 -18.19 2.35
CA ALA A 283 -15.61 -18.92 1.99
C ALA A 283 -15.41 -20.03 0.93
N ASP A 284 -14.31 -20.01 0.18
CA ASP A 284 -13.92 -21.11 -0.70
C ASP A 284 -13.15 -22.22 0.05
N LEU A 285 -12.37 -21.86 1.08
CA LEU A 285 -11.70 -22.80 1.98
C LEU A 285 -12.68 -23.51 2.92
N GLU A 286 -13.56 -22.78 3.61
CA GLU A 286 -14.61 -23.32 4.48
C GLU A 286 -15.56 -24.27 3.72
N ALA A 287 -15.83 -23.98 2.45
CA ALA A 287 -16.63 -24.83 1.57
C ALA A 287 -15.84 -26.00 0.92
N GLY A 288 -14.61 -26.26 1.36
CA GLY A 288 -13.80 -27.41 0.93
C GLY A 288 -13.27 -27.36 -0.51
N LYS A 289 -13.35 -26.22 -1.21
CA LYS A 289 -12.91 -26.08 -2.62
C LYS A 289 -11.38 -25.91 -2.77
N ILE A 290 -10.70 -25.66 -1.65
CA ILE A 290 -9.25 -25.57 -1.51
C ILE A 290 -8.77 -26.67 -0.53
N PRO A 291 -8.99 -27.96 -0.83
CA PRO A 291 -8.68 -29.05 0.09
C PRO A 291 -7.20 -29.07 0.51
N GLU A 292 -6.31 -28.56 -0.35
CA GLU A 292 -4.87 -28.43 -0.09
C GLU A 292 -4.53 -27.55 1.12
N TRP A 293 -5.44 -26.68 1.56
CA TRP A 293 -5.23 -25.76 2.70
C TRP A 293 -5.99 -26.16 3.96
N SER A 294 -6.92 -27.13 3.87
CA SER A 294 -7.82 -27.53 4.97
C SER A 294 -7.12 -28.00 6.26
N THR A 295 -5.87 -28.45 6.13
CA THR A 295 -5.03 -28.99 7.21
C THR A 295 -3.67 -28.29 7.33
N VAL A 296 -3.43 -27.20 6.59
CA VAL A 296 -2.15 -26.48 6.62
C VAL A 296 -2.05 -25.66 7.93
N PRO A 297 -1.01 -25.87 8.75
CA PRO A 297 -0.79 -25.05 9.95
C PRO A 297 -0.44 -23.61 9.58
N ALA A 298 -0.70 -22.67 10.48
CA ALA A 298 -0.24 -21.30 10.36
C ALA A 298 1.29 -21.25 10.32
N PRO A 299 1.92 -20.52 9.38
CA PRO A 299 3.37 -20.29 9.40
C PRO A 299 3.84 -19.65 10.71
N GLU A 300 5.00 -20.04 11.25
CA GLU A 300 5.49 -19.57 12.56
C GLU A 300 5.53 -18.03 12.64
N ILE A 301 5.97 -17.35 11.58
CA ILE A 301 5.95 -15.88 11.43
C ILE A 301 4.55 -15.26 11.63
N SER A 302 3.48 -15.97 11.26
CA SER A 302 2.10 -15.50 11.42
C SER A 302 1.55 -15.75 12.83
N ILE A 303 2.00 -16.84 13.47
CA ILE A 303 1.72 -17.11 14.89
C ILE A 303 2.40 -16.05 15.75
N ASP A 304 3.68 -15.78 15.51
CA ASP A 304 4.46 -14.76 16.23
C ASP A 304 3.96 -13.33 15.97
N TYR A 305 3.46 -13.00 14.77
CA TYR A 305 2.96 -11.66 14.43
C TYR A 305 1.56 -11.40 15.01
N TRP A 306 0.53 -12.15 14.58
CA TRP A 306 -0.85 -11.94 15.04
C TRP A 306 -1.16 -12.52 16.43
N ARG A 307 -0.14 -13.11 17.09
CA ARG A 307 -0.24 -13.78 18.40
C ARG A 307 -1.31 -14.87 18.43
N LEU A 308 -1.34 -15.68 17.36
CA LEU A 308 -2.28 -16.79 17.19
C LEU A 308 -1.96 -17.96 18.15
N PRO A 309 -2.90 -18.89 18.38
CA PRO A 309 -2.60 -20.17 19.05
C PRO A 309 -1.54 -21.01 18.30
N GLU A 310 -0.80 -21.84 19.02
CA GLU A 310 0.23 -22.74 18.45
C GLU A 310 -0.35 -23.78 17.47
N ASP A 311 -1.65 -24.12 17.61
CA ASP A 311 -2.38 -25.05 16.74
C ASP A 311 -3.19 -24.37 15.62
N ALA A 312 -3.02 -23.06 15.44
CA ALA A 312 -3.69 -22.26 14.42
C ALA A 312 -3.38 -22.77 12.99
N LYS A 313 -4.31 -22.51 12.06
CA LYS A 313 -4.25 -22.94 10.67
C LYS A 313 -4.18 -21.76 9.72
N LEU A 314 -3.89 -22.05 8.45
CA LEU A 314 -3.92 -21.07 7.37
C LEU A 314 -5.29 -20.35 7.23
N LEU A 315 -6.39 -20.97 7.67
CA LEU A 315 -7.71 -20.31 7.77
C LEU A 315 -7.70 -19.14 8.77
N ASP A 316 -7.08 -19.31 9.93
CA ASP A 316 -6.99 -18.29 10.98
C ASP A 316 -6.09 -17.13 10.55
N VAL A 317 -5.02 -17.43 9.80
CA VAL A 317 -4.17 -16.43 9.13
C VAL A 317 -4.97 -15.62 8.11
N LEU A 318 -5.76 -16.27 7.24
CA LEU A 318 -6.62 -15.57 6.26
C LEU A 318 -7.66 -14.67 6.95
N TYR A 319 -8.18 -15.09 8.12
CA TYR A 319 -9.07 -14.27 8.95
C TYR A 319 -8.36 -13.05 9.56
N ALA A 320 -7.13 -13.20 10.04
CA ALA A 320 -6.32 -12.11 10.59
C ALA A 320 -5.98 -11.08 9.50
N VAL A 321 -5.42 -11.52 8.37
CA VAL A 321 -5.13 -10.69 7.19
C VAL A 321 -6.37 -9.91 6.74
N ARG A 322 -7.54 -10.56 6.59
CA ARG A 322 -8.79 -9.87 6.25
C ARG A 322 -9.17 -8.77 7.24
N SER A 323 -8.80 -8.92 8.51
CA SER A 323 -9.10 -7.94 9.57
C SER A 323 -8.14 -6.74 9.49
N ASP A 324 -6.91 -6.94 9.02
CA ASP A 324 -5.95 -5.88 8.72
C ASP A 324 -6.36 -5.08 7.49
N GLU A 325 -6.72 -5.75 6.40
CA GLU A 325 -7.35 -5.17 5.20
C GLU A 325 -8.56 -4.28 5.53
N THR A 326 -9.35 -4.73 6.51
CA THR A 326 -10.53 -4.01 7.03
C THR A 326 -10.13 -2.75 7.80
N THR A 327 -8.99 -2.80 8.50
CA THR A 327 -8.35 -1.65 9.14
C THR A 327 -7.85 -0.66 8.09
N HIS A 328 -7.06 -1.11 7.12
CA HIS A 328 -6.48 -0.26 6.07
C HIS A 328 -7.56 0.44 5.23
N ARG A 329 -8.63 -0.29 4.86
CA ARG A 329 -9.87 0.24 4.27
C ARG A 329 -10.44 1.41 5.07
N PHE A 330 -10.70 1.17 6.36
CA PHE A 330 -11.36 2.12 7.24
C PHE A 330 -10.49 3.36 7.50
N VAL A 331 -9.20 3.14 7.78
CA VAL A 331 -8.21 4.19 8.01
C VAL A 331 -8.08 5.07 6.77
N ASN A 332 -7.82 4.50 5.59
CA ASN A 332 -7.58 5.28 4.38
C ASN A 332 -8.80 6.06 3.89
N HIS A 333 -10.01 5.48 3.95
CA HIS A 333 -11.21 6.25 3.63
C HIS A 333 -11.43 7.43 4.60
N SER A 334 -11.10 7.26 5.88
CA SER A 334 -11.17 8.32 6.90
C SER A 334 -10.11 9.40 6.65
N LEU A 335 -8.85 9.03 6.43
CA LEU A 335 -7.74 9.96 6.14
C LEU A 335 -8.00 10.79 4.87
N ALA A 336 -8.69 10.23 3.87
CA ALA A 336 -9.11 10.97 2.68
C ALA A 336 -10.11 12.11 2.98
N ASN A 337 -10.87 12.04 4.08
CA ASN A 337 -11.81 13.08 4.50
C ASN A 337 -11.10 14.27 5.18
N LEU A 338 -10.00 14.02 5.88
CA LEU A 338 -9.22 15.03 6.63
C LEU A 338 -8.42 15.99 5.73
N ASN A 339 -8.07 17.17 6.23
CA ASN A 339 -7.10 18.05 5.60
C ASN A 339 -5.67 17.64 6.02
N PRO A 340 -4.87 17.04 5.12
CA PRO A 340 -3.56 16.48 5.47
C PRO A 340 -2.53 17.52 5.92
N LYS A 341 -2.82 18.83 5.79
CA LYS A 341 -1.95 19.94 6.22
C LYS A 341 -2.24 20.47 7.63
N THR A 342 -3.40 20.17 8.22
CA THR A 342 -3.85 20.77 9.49
C THR A 342 -4.41 19.79 10.48
N ASP A 343 -5.01 18.70 10.01
CA ASP A 343 -5.80 17.81 10.85
C ASP A 343 -4.93 16.72 11.47
N VAL A 344 -5.20 16.40 12.74
CA VAL A 344 -4.54 15.30 13.46
C VAL A 344 -5.07 13.96 12.91
N ASN A 345 -4.21 12.95 12.79
CA ASN A 345 -4.66 11.60 12.49
C ASN A 345 -5.48 11.08 13.70
N PRO A 346 -6.77 10.73 13.54
CA PRO A 346 -7.60 10.25 14.65
C PRO A 346 -7.08 8.95 15.27
N PHE A 347 -6.34 8.15 14.51
CA PHE A 347 -5.86 6.83 14.92
C PHE A 347 -4.52 6.86 15.67
N ALA A 348 -3.82 8.01 15.67
CA ALA A 348 -2.46 8.18 16.20
C ALA A 348 -2.29 8.01 17.73
N LEU A 349 -3.37 7.71 18.46
CA LEU A 349 -3.35 7.42 19.91
C LEU A 349 -4.06 6.10 20.26
N ARG A 350 -4.98 5.64 19.41
CA ARG A 350 -5.73 4.37 19.50
C ARG A 350 -6.57 4.18 18.24
N GLU A 351 -6.82 2.95 17.86
CA GLU A 351 -7.83 2.62 16.84
C GLU A 351 -9.17 2.22 17.47
N PRO A 352 -10.28 2.30 16.70
CA PRO A 352 -11.50 1.60 17.05
C PRO A 352 -11.29 0.08 16.98
N ASP A 353 -12.07 -0.68 17.74
CA ASP A 353 -12.11 -2.15 17.64
C ASP A 353 -12.67 -2.64 16.28
N MET A 354 -12.59 -3.95 16.03
CA MET A 354 -13.11 -4.52 14.77
C MET A 354 -14.64 -4.56 14.68
N HIS A 355 -15.38 -4.40 15.78
CA HIS A 355 -16.84 -4.23 15.69
C HIS A 355 -17.19 -2.89 15.03
N VAL A 356 -16.41 -1.84 15.29
CA VAL A 356 -16.49 -0.56 14.57
C VAL A 356 -15.86 -0.65 13.17
N LYS A 357 -14.58 -1.05 13.04
CA LYS A 357 -13.86 -1.06 11.75
C LYS A 357 -14.47 -2.04 10.73
N GLY A 358 -15.03 -3.15 11.20
CA GLY A 358 -15.68 -4.18 10.39
C GLY A 358 -17.00 -3.75 9.77
N THR A 359 -17.87 -3.12 10.56
CA THR A 359 -19.25 -2.74 10.18
C THR A 359 -19.37 -1.30 9.66
N LYS A 360 -18.37 -0.44 9.89
CA LYS A 360 -18.32 0.94 9.38
C LYS A 360 -17.28 1.08 8.27
N ILE A 361 -17.56 1.93 7.28
CA ILE A 361 -16.72 2.11 6.08
C ILE A 361 -15.68 3.23 6.22
N GLU A 362 -16.02 4.32 6.90
CA GLU A 362 -15.14 5.47 7.16
C GLU A 362 -15.66 6.22 8.40
N PHE A 363 -14.79 6.96 9.10
CA PHE A 363 -15.22 8.16 9.81
C PHE A 363 -15.24 9.34 8.84
N ASP A 364 -16.26 10.20 8.96
CA ASP A 364 -16.18 11.53 8.35
C ASP A 364 -15.28 12.48 9.18
N ARG A 365 -15.20 13.76 8.77
CA ARG A 365 -14.31 14.72 9.43
C ARG A 365 -14.79 15.12 10.84
N PRO A 366 -16.06 15.48 11.08
CA PRO A 366 -16.63 15.60 12.42
C PRO A 366 -16.40 14.37 13.31
N GLU A 367 -16.70 13.16 12.83
CA GLU A 367 -16.54 11.92 13.61
C GLU A 367 -15.07 11.67 13.98
N SER A 368 -14.14 11.96 13.06
CA SER A 368 -12.71 11.91 13.34
C SER A 368 -12.29 12.92 14.41
N GLU A 369 -12.86 14.13 14.41
CA GLU A 369 -12.56 15.17 15.40
C GLU A 369 -13.08 14.78 16.79
N ASP A 370 -14.31 14.28 16.90
CA ASP A 370 -14.84 13.76 18.17
C ASP A 370 -14.09 12.52 18.66
N TYR A 371 -13.63 11.65 17.74
CA TYR A 371 -12.79 10.52 18.10
C TYR A 371 -11.42 10.95 18.66
N VAL A 372 -10.78 12.00 18.10
CA VAL A 372 -9.57 12.62 18.68
C VAL A 372 -9.84 13.14 20.09
N ARG A 373 -10.93 13.89 20.28
CA ARG A 373 -11.32 14.46 21.59
C ARG A 373 -11.51 13.36 22.65
N GLN A 374 -12.30 12.33 22.32
CA GLN A 374 -12.53 11.16 23.20
C GLN A 374 -11.23 10.45 23.56
N SER A 375 -10.29 10.33 22.61
CA SER A 375 -8.98 9.69 22.84
C SER A 375 -8.13 10.50 23.81
N HIS A 376 -8.09 11.83 23.66
CA HIS A 376 -7.38 12.73 24.56
C HIS A 376 -7.95 12.70 25.98
N ASP A 377 -9.28 12.69 26.11
CA ASP A 377 -10.01 12.56 27.37
C ASP A 377 -9.67 11.23 28.07
N LEU A 378 -9.70 10.11 27.33
CA LEU A 378 -9.41 8.78 27.88
C LEU A 378 -7.99 8.69 28.44
N MET A 379 -6.99 9.13 27.67
CA MET A 379 -5.58 9.12 28.08
C MET A 379 -5.32 10.04 29.27
N THR A 380 -6.01 11.20 29.34
CA THR A 380 -5.91 12.11 30.49
C THR A 380 -6.53 11.49 31.74
N ARG A 381 -7.72 10.88 31.63
CA ARG A 381 -8.36 10.15 32.75
C ARG A 381 -7.58 8.91 33.18
N GLN A 382 -6.78 8.29 32.31
CA GLN A 382 -5.85 7.22 32.69
C GLN A 382 -4.64 7.80 33.46
N ARG A 383 -4.00 8.85 32.94
CA ARG A 383 -2.86 9.50 33.63
C ARG A 383 -3.21 9.95 35.05
N ASN A 384 -4.31 10.69 35.21
CA ASN A 384 -4.72 11.18 36.52
C ASN A 384 -4.94 10.02 37.52
N ARG A 385 -5.58 8.93 37.08
CA ARG A 385 -5.75 7.73 37.94
C ARG A 385 -4.44 7.07 38.34
N ILE A 386 -3.42 7.08 37.47
CA ILE A 386 -2.08 6.56 37.80
C ILE A 386 -1.40 7.47 38.82
N GLU A 387 -1.41 8.78 38.58
CA GLU A 387 -0.83 9.76 39.52
C GLU A 387 -1.50 9.73 40.89
N ASP A 388 -2.83 9.60 40.94
CA ASP A 388 -3.58 9.55 42.20
C ASP A 388 -3.39 8.22 42.93
N SER A 389 -3.23 7.11 42.19
CA SER A 389 -2.84 5.81 42.79
C SER A 389 -1.43 5.86 43.37
N GLN A 390 -0.50 6.57 42.71
CA GLN A 390 0.86 6.76 43.21
C GLN A 390 0.88 7.63 44.47
N LYS A 391 0.13 8.76 44.50
CA LYS A 391 -0.04 9.62 45.68
C LYS A 391 -0.72 8.90 46.86
N ALA A 392 -1.61 7.95 46.58
CA ALA A 392 -2.24 7.12 47.60
C ALA A 392 -1.34 5.97 48.12
N SER A 393 -0.18 5.76 47.51
CA SER A 393 0.81 4.73 47.86
C SER A 393 2.07 5.30 48.54
N SER A 394 2.08 6.61 48.85
CA SER A 394 3.23 7.37 49.37
C SER A 394 2.90 8.14 50.65
#